data_AF-A0A239LR77-F1
#
_entry.id   AF-A0A239LR77-F1
#
_cell.length_a   1.000
_cell.length_b   1.000
_cell.length_c   1.000
_cell.angle_alpha   90.00
_cell.angle_beta   90.00
_cell.angle_gamma   90.00
#
_symmetry.space_group_name_H-M   'P 1'
#
loop_
_entity.id
_entity.type
_entity.pdbx_description
1 polymer ?
#
loop_
_entity_poly.entity_id
_entity_poly.type
_entity_poly.pdbx_seq_one_letter_code
_entity_poly.pdbx_strand_id
1 'polypeptide(L)'
;MLRRTFLGGAAATLISATVQHDRSERLAQAARSQLGVTTGYDPSYIRIPYPLGDVPRSTGVCADVIVRAARDGLGLDLQRLVHEDMAANFSAYPRTWAMQHPDPNIDHRRVLNLETFWRRKGSALWSASAPTDGNAFPKPLEVGDIVTWLLDARLPHVAVVVAANGRDTRVVHNIGGGAQEIELAAFRTHRAKGHFRWPA
;
A
#
# COMPACT_ATOMS: atom_id res chain seq x y z
N MET A 1 -2.28 12.37 52.82
CA MET A 1 -2.76 12.23 51.42
C MET A 1 -1.63 12.63 50.48
N LEU A 2 -0.87 11.69 49.91
CA LEU A 2 0.21 12.00 48.96
C LEU A 2 -0.30 11.72 47.54
N ARG A 3 -0.49 12.78 46.74
CA ARG A 3 -0.72 12.69 45.29
C ARG A 3 0.59 12.23 44.63
N ARG A 4 0.57 11.04 44.05
CA ARG A 4 1.60 10.59 43.10
C ARG A 4 1.28 11.19 41.72
N THR A 5 2.07 12.16 41.31
CA THR A 5 2.02 12.72 39.95
C THR A 5 2.85 11.82 39.03
N PHE A 6 2.20 11.15 38.08
CA PHE A 6 2.90 10.44 37.00
C PHE A 6 3.36 11.45 35.95
N LEU A 7 4.66 11.70 35.90
CA LEU A 7 5.35 12.36 34.79
C LEU A 7 6.07 11.26 33.99
N GLY A 8 5.41 10.74 32.95
CA GLY A 8 5.98 9.68 32.11
C GLY A 8 5.13 9.46 30.87
N GLY A 9 5.16 10.39 29.92
CA GLY A 9 4.37 10.28 28.69
C GLY A 9 4.88 11.02 27.46
N ALA A 10 5.87 11.91 27.57
CA ALA A 10 6.33 12.72 26.44
C ALA A 10 7.38 12.03 25.55
N ALA A 11 8.28 11.21 26.13
CA ALA A 11 9.42 10.65 25.40
C ALA A 11 9.03 9.49 24.45
N ALA A 12 8.10 8.61 24.86
CA ALA A 12 7.68 7.47 24.04
C ALA A 12 6.94 7.91 22.76
N THR A 13 6.12 8.97 22.85
CA THR A 13 5.30 9.47 21.75
C THR A 13 6.14 10.12 20.63
N LEU A 14 7.24 10.80 20.99
CA LEU A 14 8.15 11.42 20.02
C LEU A 14 9.02 10.39 19.27
N ILE A 15 9.42 9.30 19.93
CA ILE A 15 10.18 8.21 19.29
C ILE A 15 9.30 7.49 18.26
N SER A 16 8.04 7.18 18.59
CA SER A 16 7.13 6.53 17.63
C SER A 16 6.84 7.41 16.40
N ALA A 17 6.70 8.72 16.56
CA ALA A 17 6.46 9.64 15.44
C ALA A 17 7.67 9.74 14.48
N THR A 18 8.90 9.78 15.03
CA THR A 18 10.12 9.84 14.22
C THR A 18 10.40 8.53 13.48
N VAL A 19 10.18 7.39 14.13
CA VAL A 19 10.28 6.07 13.48
C VAL A 19 9.24 5.90 12.37
N GLN A 20 7.99 6.34 12.61
CA GLN A 20 6.95 6.33 11.59
C GLN A 20 7.35 7.18 10.38
N HIS A 21 7.87 8.38 10.61
CA HIS A 21 8.32 9.27 9.56
C HIS A 21 9.46 8.66 8.72
N ASP A 22 10.48 8.07 9.36
CA ASP A 22 11.57 7.37 8.66
C ASP A 22 11.05 6.23 7.79
N ARG A 23 10.13 5.40 8.32
CA ARG A 23 9.52 4.29 7.57
C ARG A 23 8.75 4.81 6.36
N SER A 24 7.93 5.83 6.55
CA SER A 24 7.15 6.48 5.49
C SER A 24 8.04 6.99 4.36
N GLU A 25 9.13 7.71 4.69
CA GLU A 25 10.09 8.22 3.71
C GLU A 25 10.81 7.09 2.97
N ARG A 26 11.26 6.05 3.68
CA ARG A 26 11.92 4.88 3.08
C ARG A 26 11.00 4.12 2.14
N LEU A 27 9.71 3.98 2.49
CA LEU A 27 8.73 3.36 1.60
C LEU A 27 8.54 4.20 0.32
N ALA A 28 8.38 5.51 0.45
CA ALA A 28 8.22 6.41 -0.70
C ALA A 28 9.47 6.43 -1.60
N GLN A 29 10.66 6.46 -1.00
CA GLN A 29 11.92 6.40 -1.74
C GLN A 29 12.09 5.07 -2.47
N ALA A 30 11.73 3.95 -1.85
CA ALA A 30 11.75 2.62 -2.48
C ALA A 30 10.68 2.46 -3.57
N ALA A 31 9.58 3.23 -3.52
CA ALA A 31 8.65 3.33 -4.64
C ALA A 31 9.30 4.08 -5.81
N ARG A 32 9.93 5.25 -5.55
CA ARG A 32 10.65 6.04 -6.56
C ARG A 32 11.81 5.30 -7.22
N SER A 33 12.53 4.44 -6.49
CA SER A 33 13.65 3.67 -7.07
C SER A 33 13.23 2.67 -8.14
N GLN A 34 11.93 2.44 -8.33
CA GLN A 34 11.40 1.57 -9.38
C GLN A 34 11.19 2.29 -10.72
N LEU A 35 11.22 3.64 -10.73
CA LEU A 35 11.13 4.43 -11.96
C LEU A 35 12.30 4.10 -12.89
N GLY A 36 12.00 3.78 -14.15
CA GLY A 36 13.00 3.35 -15.14
C GLY A 36 13.54 1.92 -14.94
N VAL A 37 13.25 1.28 -13.80
CA VAL A 37 13.55 -0.15 -13.55
C VAL A 37 12.37 -1.00 -14.00
N THR A 38 11.17 -0.70 -13.50
CA THR A 38 9.93 -1.33 -13.95
C THR A 38 9.38 -0.57 -15.14
N THR A 39 9.54 -1.13 -16.33
CA THR A 39 9.21 -0.48 -17.60
C THR A 39 8.00 -1.11 -18.30
N GLY A 40 7.53 -2.25 -17.82
CA GLY A 40 6.40 -2.99 -18.39
C GLY A 40 5.26 -3.23 -17.39
N TYR A 41 4.20 -3.82 -17.92
CA TYR A 41 3.04 -4.25 -17.16
C TYR A 41 2.62 -5.66 -17.59
N ASP A 42 2.63 -6.59 -16.64
CA ASP A 42 2.23 -7.98 -16.87
C ASP A 42 1.35 -8.47 -15.70
N PRO A 43 0.02 -8.57 -15.91
CA PRO A 43 -0.90 -9.07 -14.91
C PRO A 43 -1.03 -10.60 -14.91
N SER A 44 -0.24 -11.30 -15.74
CA SER A 44 -0.33 -12.75 -15.85
C SER A 44 0.05 -13.44 -14.55
N TYR A 45 -0.55 -14.61 -14.36
CA TYR A 45 -0.19 -15.50 -13.27
C TYR A 45 1.17 -16.14 -13.55
N ILE A 46 2.08 -16.02 -12.60
CA ILE A 46 3.44 -16.58 -12.69
C ILE A 46 3.74 -17.28 -11.36
N ARG A 47 4.29 -18.50 -11.44
CA ARG A 47 4.82 -19.17 -10.25
C ARG A 47 6.12 -18.50 -9.83
N ILE A 48 6.21 -18.13 -8.56
CA ILE A 48 7.37 -17.45 -7.99
C ILE A 48 7.82 -18.18 -6.72
N PRO A 49 9.10 -18.05 -6.33
CA PRO A 49 9.59 -18.61 -5.07
C PRO A 49 8.79 -18.10 -3.87
N TYR A 50 8.82 -18.85 -2.77
CA TYR A 50 8.24 -18.44 -1.50
C TYR A 50 9.17 -18.86 -0.35
N PRO A 51 9.49 -17.98 0.61
CA PRO A 51 9.16 -16.54 0.66
C PRO A 51 10.03 -15.71 -0.31
N LEU A 52 9.85 -14.38 -0.31
CA LEU A 52 10.64 -13.40 -1.09
C LEU A 52 10.57 -13.55 -2.62
N GLY A 53 9.55 -14.21 -3.15
CA GLY A 53 9.25 -14.23 -4.57
C GLY A 53 8.91 -12.84 -5.13
N ASP A 54 9.27 -12.64 -6.38
CA ASP A 54 8.90 -11.48 -7.18
C ASP A 54 8.85 -11.91 -8.66
N VAL A 55 8.08 -11.18 -9.46
CA VAL A 55 8.21 -11.23 -10.92
C VAL A 55 9.46 -10.44 -11.34
N PRO A 56 9.94 -10.57 -12.59
CA PRO A 56 11.09 -9.79 -13.06
C PRO A 56 10.90 -8.28 -12.79
N ARG A 57 11.92 -7.61 -12.26
CA ARG A 57 11.85 -6.19 -11.86
C ARG A 57 11.48 -5.26 -13.02
N SER A 58 11.76 -5.67 -14.26
CA SER A 58 11.37 -4.95 -15.49
C SER A 58 9.86 -4.89 -15.74
N THR A 59 9.08 -5.74 -15.07
CA THR A 59 7.62 -5.78 -15.19
C THR A 59 6.93 -5.83 -13.83
N GLY A 60 5.61 -5.75 -13.83
CA GLY A 60 4.76 -5.88 -12.64
C GLY A 60 3.45 -5.12 -12.79
N VAL A 61 2.54 -5.32 -11.85
CA VAL A 61 1.30 -4.55 -11.72
C VAL A 61 1.42 -3.48 -10.65
N CYS A 62 0.35 -2.71 -10.43
CA CYS A 62 0.33 -1.67 -9.39
C CYS A 62 0.67 -2.19 -7.99
N ALA A 63 0.20 -3.39 -7.63
CA ALA A 63 0.50 -4.02 -6.35
C ALA A 63 2.00 -4.37 -6.20
N ASP A 64 2.68 -4.75 -7.27
CA ASP A 64 4.10 -5.11 -7.22
C ASP A 64 4.98 -3.92 -6.83
N VAL A 65 4.54 -2.69 -7.16
CA VAL A 65 5.19 -1.45 -6.70
C VAL A 65 5.20 -1.40 -5.18
N ILE A 66 4.08 -1.73 -4.54
CA ILE A 66 3.93 -1.71 -3.08
C ILE A 66 4.73 -2.83 -2.43
N VAL A 67 4.71 -4.02 -3.04
CA VAL A 67 5.46 -5.19 -2.58
C VAL A 67 6.95 -4.91 -2.56
N ARG A 68 7.48 -4.32 -3.63
CA ARG A 68 8.90 -3.95 -3.74
C ARG A 68 9.24 -2.80 -2.81
N ALA A 69 8.39 -1.79 -2.70
CA ALA A 69 8.61 -0.68 -1.77
C ALA A 69 8.66 -1.16 -0.31
N ALA A 70 7.76 -2.06 0.10
CA ALA A 70 7.76 -2.64 1.44
C ALA A 70 9.02 -3.50 1.68
N ARG A 71 9.44 -4.28 0.68
CA ARG A 71 10.64 -5.13 0.78
C ARG A 71 11.91 -4.30 0.87
N ASP A 72 12.13 -3.44 -0.11
CA ASP A 72 13.38 -2.71 -0.28
C ASP A 72 13.47 -1.54 0.73
N GLY A 73 12.34 -0.90 1.03
CA GLY A 73 12.27 0.24 1.94
C GLY A 73 12.18 -0.17 3.41
N LEU A 74 11.36 -1.18 3.74
CA LEU A 74 11.04 -1.54 5.13
C LEU A 74 11.60 -2.90 5.57
N GLY A 75 12.19 -3.68 4.66
CA GLY A 75 12.62 -5.06 4.96
C GLY A 75 11.45 -6.02 5.17
N LEU A 76 10.26 -5.72 4.63
CA LEU A 76 9.05 -6.49 4.84
C LEU A 76 8.66 -7.30 3.61
N ASP A 77 8.44 -8.59 3.79
CA ASP A 77 7.98 -9.47 2.72
C ASP A 77 6.45 -9.56 2.68
N LEU A 78 5.82 -8.70 1.87
CA LEU A 78 4.36 -8.74 1.71
C LEU A 78 3.86 -10.07 1.12
N GLN A 79 4.68 -10.81 0.35
CA GLN A 79 4.31 -12.15 -0.11
C GLN A 79 4.00 -13.05 1.08
N ARG A 80 4.96 -13.17 2.02
CA ARG A 80 4.80 -13.97 3.23
C ARG A 80 3.70 -13.42 4.13
N LEU A 81 3.75 -12.12 4.45
CA LEU A 81 2.84 -11.53 5.45
C LEU A 81 1.37 -11.60 5.05
N VAL A 82 1.05 -11.37 3.77
CA VAL A 82 -0.33 -11.47 3.28
C VAL A 82 -0.76 -12.93 3.21
N HIS A 83 0.10 -13.82 2.69
CA HIS A 83 -0.22 -15.23 2.57
C HIS A 83 -0.50 -15.90 3.92
N GLU A 84 0.34 -15.65 4.93
CA GLU A 84 0.18 -16.22 6.28
C GLU A 84 -1.08 -15.68 6.97
N ASP A 85 -1.40 -14.39 6.82
CA ASP A 85 -2.64 -13.82 7.37
C ASP A 85 -3.87 -14.42 6.67
N MET A 86 -3.82 -14.60 5.35
CA MET A 86 -4.86 -15.28 4.58
C MET A 86 -5.02 -16.74 4.98
N ALA A 87 -3.93 -17.48 5.21
CA ALA A 87 -4.00 -18.88 5.64
C ALA A 87 -4.72 -19.03 6.98
N ALA A 88 -4.50 -18.11 7.91
CA ALA A 88 -5.19 -18.10 9.19
C ALA A 88 -6.62 -17.53 9.13
N ASN A 89 -6.95 -16.70 8.14
CA ASN A 89 -8.16 -15.87 8.14
C ASN A 89 -8.88 -15.80 6.79
N PHE A 90 -8.82 -16.86 5.98
CA PHE A 90 -9.24 -16.84 4.58
C PHE A 90 -10.66 -16.31 4.36
N SER A 91 -11.58 -16.59 5.29
CA SER A 91 -12.97 -16.12 5.23
C SER A 91 -13.14 -14.59 5.34
N ALA A 92 -12.15 -13.88 5.89
CA ALA A 92 -12.14 -12.42 5.97
C ALA A 92 -11.71 -11.75 4.65
N TYR A 93 -11.12 -12.51 3.73
CA TYR A 93 -10.63 -12.00 2.45
C TYR A 93 -11.71 -12.06 1.36
N PRO A 94 -11.62 -11.19 0.34
CA PRO A 94 -12.58 -11.16 -0.75
C PRO A 94 -12.67 -12.51 -1.46
N ARG A 95 -13.89 -12.98 -1.72
CA ARG A 95 -14.15 -14.20 -2.52
C ARG A 95 -14.08 -13.96 -4.03
N THR A 96 -13.42 -12.88 -4.43
CA THR A 96 -13.14 -12.58 -5.83
C THR A 96 -12.21 -13.65 -6.42
N TRP A 97 -12.23 -13.83 -7.74
CA TRP A 97 -11.39 -14.81 -8.46
C TRP A 97 -11.64 -16.29 -8.11
N ALA A 98 -12.78 -16.62 -7.50
CA ALA A 98 -13.21 -18.00 -7.20
C ALA A 98 -12.16 -18.84 -6.44
N MET A 99 -11.34 -18.19 -5.60
CA MET A 99 -10.31 -18.87 -4.81
C MET A 99 -10.94 -19.79 -3.77
N GLN A 100 -10.36 -20.98 -3.58
CA GLN A 100 -10.75 -21.91 -2.53
C GLN A 100 -9.79 -21.93 -1.33
N HIS A 101 -8.56 -21.47 -1.54
CA HIS A 101 -7.49 -21.38 -0.54
C HIS A 101 -6.53 -20.25 -0.93
N PRO A 102 -5.72 -19.73 0.00
CA PRO A 102 -4.65 -18.77 -0.30
C PRO A 102 -3.65 -19.32 -1.33
N ASP A 103 -3.06 -18.46 -2.14
CA ASP A 103 -2.03 -18.81 -3.12
C ASP A 103 -0.81 -17.85 -3.01
N PRO A 104 0.35 -18.33 -2.52
CA PRO A 104 1.51 -17.48 -2.27
C PRO A 104 2.10 -16.86 -3.55
N ASN A 105 1.72 -17.35 -4.74
CA ASN A 105 2.16 -16.79 -6.02
C ASN A 105 1.45 -15.47 -6.37
N ILE A 106 0.27 -15.21 -5.81
CA ILE A 106 -0.60 -14.11 -6.27
C ILE A 106 -1.29 -13.32 -5.15
N ASP A 107 -1.36 -13.85 -3.92
CA ASP A 107 -2.10 -13.24 -2.81
C ASP A 107 -1.76 -11.75 -2.59
N HIS A 108 -0.47 -11.45 -2.50
CA HIS A 108 0.10 -10.11 -2.29
C HIS A 108 0.06 -9.21 -3.53
N ARG A 109 -0.18 -9.78 -4.72
CA ARG A 109 -0.26 -9.05 -5.99
C ARG A 109 -1.68 -8.58 -6.31
N ARG A 110 -2.63 -8.80 -5.38
CA ARG A 110 -4.05 -8.42 -5.51
C ARG A 110 -4.39 -7.27 -4.58
N VAL A 111 -4.77 -6.13 -5.15
CA VAL A 111 -5.08 -4.90 -4.39
C VAL A 111 -6.14 -5.14 -3.31
N LEU A 112 -7.22 -5.87 -3.62
CA LEU A 112 -8.27 -6.12 -2.61
C LEU A 112 -7.79 -7.00 -1.44
N ASN A 113 -6.84 -7.91 -1.67
CA ASN A 113 -6.21 -8.68 -0.60
C ASN A 113 -5.33 -7.78 0.25
N LEU A 114 -4.55 -6.89 -0.37
CA LEU A 114 -3.74 -5.90 0.33
C LEU A 114 -4.60 -4.97 1.20
N GLU A 115 -5.72 -4.47 0.68
CA GLU A 115 -6.65 -3.65 1.47
C GLU A 115 -7.17 -4.39 2.70
N THR A 116 -7.61 -5.64 2.55
CA THR A 116 -8.08 -6.45 3.68
C THR A 116 -6.95 -6.67 4.68
N PHE A 117 -5.76 -7.01 4.22
CA PHE A 117 -4.59 -7.19 5.07
C PHE A 117 -4.27 -5.92 5.86
N TRP A 118 -4.21 -4.74 5.22
CA TRP A 118 -3.98 -3.47 5.90
C TRP A 118 -5.05 -3.14 6.95
N ARG A 119 -6.34 -3.37 6.64
CA ARG A 119 -7.42 -3.21 7.64
C ARG A 119 -7.21 -4.12 8.84
N ARG A 120 -6.86 -5.39 8.59
CA ARG A 120 -6.62 -6.38 9.65
C ARG A 120 -5.38 -6.09 10.50
N LYS A 121 -4.38 -5.41 9.93
CA LYS A 121 -3.19 -4.93 10.66
C LYS A 121 -3.39 -3.55 11.30
N GLY A 122 -4.59 -2.98 11.27
CA GLY A 122 -4.88 -1.67 11.87
C GLY A 122 -4.23 -0.50 11.12
N SER A 123 -3.85 -0.70 9.86
CA SER A 123 -3.17 0.29 9.02
C SER A 123 -4.13 1.20 8.24
N ALA A 124 -5.44 1.00 8.33
CA ALA A 124 -6.43 1.78 7.60
C ALA A 124 -6.71 3.12 8.29
N LEU A 125 -6.51 4.22 7.56
CA LEU A 125 -6.84 5.57 7.99
C LEU A 125 -8.24 5.97 7.54
N TRP A 126 -8.64 5.53 6.34
CA TRP A 126 -9.96 5.79 5.80
C TRP A 126 -10.39 4.72 4.78
N SER A 127 -11.70 4.58 4.60
CA SER A 127 -12.31 3.79 3.52
C SER A 127 -13.60 4.47 3.06
N ALA A 128 -13.81 4.48 1.74
CA ALA A 128 -14.98 5.11 1.14
C ALA A 128 -16.28 4.39 1.54
N SER A 129 -17.22 5.15 2.11
CA SER A 129 -18.60 4.71 2.40
C SER A 129 -19.58 5.03 1.27
N ALA A 130 -19.19 5.92 0.36
CA ALA A 130 -19.95 6.33 -0.83
C ALA A 130 -18.98 6.62 -1.99
N PRO A 131 -19.45 6.70 -3.25
CA PRO A 131 -18.62 7.13 -4.37
C PRO A 131 -17.92 8.46 -4.05
N THR A 132 -16.59 8.45 -4.10
CA THR A 132 -15.73 9.58 -3.75
C THR A 132 -14.78 9.83 -4.92
N ASP A 133 -14.61 11.09 -5.32
CA ASP A 133 -13.71 11.46 -6.43
C ASP A 133 -12.27 11.02 -6.16
N GLY A 134 -11.56 10.61 -7.21
CA GLY A 134 -10.28 9.91 -7.06
C GLY A 134 -9.13 10.73 -6.47
N ASN A 135 -9.27 12.05 -6.35
CA ASN A 135 -8.29 12.92 -5.67
C ASN A 135 -8.85 13.53 -4.36
N ALA A 136 -10.01 13.08 -3.90
CA ALA A 136 -10.71 13.61 -2.72
C ALA A 136 -10.52 12.73 -1.47
N PHE A 137 -9.32 12.18 -1.27
CA PHE A 137 -8.98 11.48 -0.03
C PHE A 137 -9.05 12.46 1.16
N PRO A 138 -9.52 12.02 2.34
CA PRO A 138 -9.44 12.83 3.54
C PRO A 138 -8.01 13.25 3.84
N LYS A 139 -7.84 14.51 4.24
CA LYS A 139 -6.54 15.08 4.61
C LYS A 139 -6.26 14.84 6.11
N PRO A 140 -4.98 14.80 6.53
CA PRO A 140 -3.78 14.93 5.70
C PRO A 140 -3.46 13.63 4.93
N LEU A 141 -2.97 13.81 3.70
CA LEU A 141 -2.13 12.81 3.05
C LEU A 141 -0.68 13.10 3.44
N GLU A 142 0.10 12.06 3.70
CA GLU A 142 1.51 12.17 4.03
C GLU A 142 2.35 11.28 3.10
N VAL A 143 3.64 11.59 3.01
CA VAL A 143 4.60 10.74 2.30
C VAL A 143 4.58 9.33 2.92
N GLY A 144 4.65 8.30 2.07
CA GLY A 144 4.57 6.90 2.48
C GLY A 144 3.14 6.39 2.70
N ASP A 145 2.12 7.24 2.59
CA ASP A 145 0.74 6.76 2.58
C ASP A 145 0.47 5.89 1.35
N ILE A 146 -0.39 4.91 1.53
CA ILE A 146 -0.86 4.04 0.46
C ILE A 146 -2.32 4.38 0.19
N VAL A 147 -2.64 4.65 -1.07
CA VAL A 147 -3.98 5.02 -1.52
C VAL A 147 -4.47 4.04 -2.58
N THR A 148 -5.76 3.71 -2.54
CA THR A 148 -6.39 2.78 -3.49
C THR A 148 -7.58 3.40 -4.20
N TRP A 149 -7.85 2.89 -5.40
CA TRP A 149 -8.98 3.29 -6.24
C TRP A 149 -9.75 2.10 -6.78
N LEU A 150 -10.95 2.40 -7.26
CA LEU A 150 -11.58 1.68 -8.36
C LEU A 150 -11.46 2.54 -9.63
N LEU A 151 -10.57 2.15 -10.54
CA LEU A 151 -10.44 2.74 -11.86
C LEU A 151 -11.67 2.42 -12.70
N ASP A 152 -12.18 3.42 -13.40
CA ASP A 152 -13.45 3.36 -14.15
C ASP A 152 -14.59 2.69 -13.36
N ALA A 153 -14.60 2.93 -12.05
CA ALA A 153 -15.52 2.36 -11.07
C ALA A 153 -15.51 0.82 -10.97
N ARG A 154 -14.48 0.12 -11.48
CA ARG A 154 -14.43 -1.35 -11.53
C ARG A 154 -13.08 -1.95 -11.13
N LEU A 155 -11.97 -1.44 -11.65
CA LEU A 155 -10.67 -2.11 -11.55
C LEU A 155 -9.89 -1.62 -10.33
N PRO A 156 -9.55 -2.49 -9.36
CA PRO A 156 -8.76 -2.10 -8.21
C PRO A 156 -7.36 -1.59 -8.60
N HIS A 157 -6.93 -0.49 -7.98
CA HIS A 157 -5.61 0.11 -8.21
C HIS A 157 -5.01 0.64 -6.91
N VAL A 158 -3.69 0.75 -6.85
CA VAL A 158 -2.96 1.18 -5.66
C VAL A 158 -1.73 2.00 -6.03
N ALA A 159 -1.36 2.95 -5.16
CA ALA A 159 -0.17 3.76 -5.29
C ALA A 159 0.40 4.14 -3.91
N VAL A 160 1.68 4.55 -3.89
CA VAL A 160 2.32 5.17 -2.72
C VAL A 160 2.38 6.69 -2.92
N VAL A 161 2.02 7.47 -1.92
CA VAL A 161 2.22 8.93 -1.89
C VAL A 161 3.71 9.21 -1.68
N VAL A 162 4.32 9.96 -2.60
CA VAL A 162 5.77 10.28 -2.59
C VAL A 162 6.08 11.77 -2.44
N ALA A 163 5.04 12.61 -2.52
CA ALA A 163 5.09 14.02 -2.14
C ALA A 163 3.70 14.44 -1.67
N ALA A 164 3.62 15.19 -0.57
CA ALA A 164 2.37 15.54 0.10
C ALA A 164 2.17 17.06 0.23
N ASN A 165 2.37 17.79 -0.87
CA ASN A 165 2.42 19.27 -0.88
C ASN A 165 1.05 19.89 -1.21
N GLY A 166 -0.03 19.31 -0.70
CA GLY A 166 -1.39 19.78 -0.96
C GLY A 166 -1.81 19.57 -2.42
N ARG A 167 -1.79 20.63 -3.24
CA ARG A 167 -2.18 20.56 -4.66
C ARG A 167 -1.18 19.75 -5.50
N ASP A 168 0.09 19.75 -5.09
CA ASP A 168 1.17 19.02 -5.77
C ASP A 168 1.42 17.64 -5.12
N THR A 169 0.36 17.00 -4.64
CA THR A 169 0.47 15.63 -4.12
C THR A 169 0.81 14.69 -5.28
N ARG A 170 1.89 13.91 -5.15
CA ARG A 170 2.36 12.97 -6.17
C ARG A 170 2.36 11.55 -5.65
N VAL A 171 2.11 10.61 -6.54
CA VAL A 171 2.05 9.18 -6.23
C VAL A 171 2.90 8.38 -7.22
N VAL A 172 3.45 7.26 -6.76
CA VAL A 172 4.09 6.26 -7.61
C VAL A 172 3.21 5.02 -7.72
N HIS A 173 2.98 4.58 -8.96
CA HIS A 173 2.18 3.40 -9.31
C HIS A 173 2.63 2.81 -10.65
N ASN A 174 2.02 1.70 -11.06
CA ASN A 174 2.13 1.16 -12.42
C ASN A 174 0.74 0.81 -12.96
N ILE A 175 0.35 1.36 -14.12
CA ILE A 175 -0.95 1.11 -14.77
C ILE A 175 -0.78 0.82 -16.28
N GLY A 176 0.33 0.24 -16.70
CA GLY A 176 0.56 -0.17 -18.09
C GLY A 176 1.92 0.23 -18.62
N GLY A 177 2.31 1.50 -18.43
CA GLY A 177 3.56 2.06 -18.97
C GLY A 177 4.80 1.85 -18.11
N GLY A 178 4.76 0.95 -17.13
CA GLY A 178 5.80 0.82 -16.09
C GLY A 178 5.52 1.69 -14.87
N ALA A 179 6.46 1.72 -13.93
CA ALA A 179 6.36 2.56 -12.74
C ALA A 179 6.47 4.04 -13.12
N GLN A 180 5.52 4.85 -12.66
CA GLN A 180 5.41 6.28 -12.99
C GLN A 180 5.13 7.09 -11.74
N GLU A 181 5.75 8.29 -11.66
CA GLU A 181 5.43 9.30 -10.66
C GLU A 181 4.55 10.39 -11.29
N ILE A 182 3.27 10.41 -10.89
CA ILE A 182 2.30 11.36 -11.43
C ILE A 182 1.61 12.12 -10.30
N GLU A 183 0.96 13.23 -10.67
CA GLU A 183 0.11 13.96 -9.75
C GLU A 183 -1.14 13.15 -9.37
N LEU A 184 -1.52 13.19 -8.11
CA LEU A 184 -2.74 12.55 -7.60
C LEU A 184 -3.99 13.00 -8.37
N ALA A 185 -4.00 14.25 -8.85
CA ALA A 185 -5.09 14.83 -9.63
C ALA A 185 -5.35 14.12 -10.98
N ALA A 186 -4.39 13.34 -11.50
CA ALA A 186 -4.63 12.53 -12.69
C ALA A 186 -5.67 11.42 -12.44
N PHE A 187 -5.86 10.98 -11.19
CA PHE A 187 -6.88 9.99 -10.84
C PHE A 187 -8.27 10.57 -10.57
N ARG A 188 -8.49 11.88 -10.73
CA ARG A 188 -9.75 12.56 -10.32
C ARG A 188 -11.04 11.92 -10.87
N THR A 189 -11.01 11.36 -12.07
CA THR A 189 -12.17 10.74 -12.74
C THR A 189 -12.50 9.35 -12.21
N HIS A 190 -11.58 8.71 -11.49
CA HIS A 190 -11.78 7.41 -10.86
C HIS A 190 -12.45 7.55 -9.49
N ARG A 191 -12.54 6.45 -8.74
CA ARG A 191 -13.15 6.45 -7.40
C ARG A 191 -12.11 6.15 -6.34
N ALA A 192 -11.86 7.10 -5.45
CA ALA A 192 -11.04 6.88 -4.26
C ALA A 192 -11.71 5.80 -3.40
N LYS A 193 -10.92 4.85 -2.89
CA LYS A 193 -11.46 3.66 -2.19
C LYS A 193 -10.90 3.48 -0.78
N GLY A 194 -9.60 3.57 -0.61
CA GLY A 194 -8.94 3.32 0.67
C GLY A 194 -7.69 4.17 0.84
N HIS A 195 -7.39 4.47 2.10
CA HIS A 195 -6.19 5.22 2.50
C HIS A 195 -5.60 4.54 3.73
N PHE A 196 -4.32 4.20 3.64
CA PHE A 196 -3.62 3.36 4.58
C PHE A 196 -2.25 3.95 4.92
N ARG A 197 -1.78 3.68 6.13
CA ARG A 197 -0.42 4.00 6.58
C ARG A 197 0.12 2.83 7.37
N TRP A 198 1.32 2.40 7.01
CA TRP A 198 1.98 1.30 7.68
C TRP A 198 2.29 1.69 9.14
N PRO A 199 2.08 0.81 10.14
CA PRO A 199 2.31 1.16 11.53
C PRO A 199 3.80 1.31 11.85
N ALA A 200 4.07 2.09 12.90
CA ALA A 200 5.38 2.36 13.45
C ALA A 200 6.01 1.09 14.01
#